data_AF-A0A2E4C6E0-F1
#
_entry.id   AF-A0A2E4C6E0-F1
#
_cell.length_a   1.000
_cell.length_b   1.000
_cell.length_c   1.000
_cell.angle_alpha   90.00
_cell.angle_beta   90.00
_cell.angle_gamma   90.00
#
_symmetry.space_group_name_H-M   'P 1'
#
loop_
_entity.id
_entity.type
_entity.pdbx_description
1 polymer ?
#
loop_
_entity_poly.entity_id
_entity_poly.type
_entity_poly.pdbx_seq_one_letter_code
_entity_poly.pdbx_strand_id
1 'polypeptide(L)' 'MVEQDTIGWICSFIVISLLIITVIYEIVKRWRLSLRLVALDESLLNDNSIIMEELIDAPDGSKIVQKIPAYLISDDEL' A
#
# COMPACT_ATOMS: atom_id res chain seq x y z
N MET A 1 -40.94 29.97 -7.52
CA MET A 1 -39.94 30.26 -6.46
C MET A 1 -39.51 28.90 -5.95
N VAL A 2 -38.23 28.53 -6.09
CA VAL A 2 -37.76 27.25 -5.54
C VAL A 2 -37.73 27.41 -4.02
N GLU A 3 -38.38 26.52 -3.29
CA GLU A 3 -38.45 26.59 -1.83
C GLU A 3 -37.05 26.39 -1.23
N GLN A 4 -36.71 27.21 -0.24
CA GLN A 4 -35.41 27.16 0.44
C GLN A 4 -35.09 25.77 0.99
N ASP A 5 -36.13 25.03 1.42
CA ASP A 5 -36.01 23.66 1.92
C ASP A 5 -35.54 22.68 0.85
N THR A 6 -36.00 22.84 -0.39
CA THR A 6 -35.57 21.98 -1.51
C THR A 6 -34.09 22.18 -1.85
N ILE A 7 -33.60 23.42 -1.76
CA ILE A 7 -32.18 23.75 -1.99
C ILE A 7 -31.32 23.16 -0.89
N GLY A 8 -31.76 23.26 0.37
CA GLY A 8 -31.06 22.67 1.51
C GLY A 8 -30.95 21.15 1.40
N TRP A 9 -32.04 20.48 1.01
CA TRP A 9 -32.06 19.03 0.82
C TRP A 9 -31.12 18.58 -0.30
N ILE A 10 -31.11 19.26 -1.45
CA ILE A 10 -30.21 18.93 -2.57
C ILE A 10 -28.74 19.11 -2.16
N CYS A 11 -28.42 20.20 -1.48
CA CYS A 11 -27.05 20.46 -1.05
C CYS A 11 -26.55 19.38 -0.06
N SER A 12 -27.39 19.01 0.91
CA SER A 12 -27.09 17.92 1.86
C SER A 12 -26.91 16.58 1.14
N PHE A 13 -27.80 16.25 0.20
CA PHE A 13 -27.72 15.03 -0.58
C PHE A 13 -26.41 14.91 -1.37
N ILE A 14 -25.96 16.00 -1.99
CA ILE A 14 -24.70 16.03 -2.74
C ILE A 14 -23.51 15.77 -1.81
N VAL A 15 -23.45 16.45 -0.66
CA VAL A 15 -22.36 16.28 0.30
C VAL A 15 -22.30 14.84 0.81
N ILE A 16 -23.45 14.27 1.20
CA ILE A 16 -23.53 12.89 1.68
C ILE A 16 -23.14 11.91 0.58
N SER A 17 -23.62 12.11 -0.65
CA SER A 17 -23.28 11.28 -1.80
C SER A 17 -21.77 11.29 -2.08
N LEU A 18 -21.14 12.46 -2.05
CA LEU A 18 -19.69 12.58 -2.21
C LEU A 18 -18.93 11.83 -1.11
N LEU A 19 -19.36 11.93 0.15
CA LEU A 19 -18.76 11.17 1.24
C LEU A 19 -18.92 9.65 1.08
N ILE A 20 -20.08 9.20 0.62
CA ILE A 20 -20.30 7.77 0.36
C ILE A 20 -19.39 7.29 -0.77
N ILE A 21 -19.27 8.07 -1.85
CA ILE A 21 -18.41 7.74 -2.99
C ILE A 21 -16.94 7.65 -2.55
N THR A 22 -16.45 8.59 -1.74
CA THR A 22 -15.05 8.52 -1.26
C THR A 22 -14.81 7.30 -0.39
N VAL A 23 -15.75 6.95 0.50
CA VAL A 23 -15.66 5.74 1.32
C VAL A 23 -15.64 4.48 0.46
N ILE A 24 -16.55 4.37 -0.51
CA ILE A 24 -16.60 3.23 -1.44
C ILE A 24 -15.28 3.12 -2.22
N TYR A 25 -14.75 4.25 -2.70
CA TYR A 25 -13.48 4.28 -3.42
C TYR A 25 -12.33 3.73 -2.58
N GLU A 26 -12.20 4.16 -1.33
CA GLU A 26 -11.16 3.66 -0.41
C GLU A 26 -11.34 2.17 -0.10
N ILE A 27 -12.56 1.68 0.06
CA ILE A 27 -12.84 0.25 0.28
C ILE A 27 -12.40 -0.58 -0.93
N VAL A 28 -12.79 -0.17 -2.14
CA VAL A 28 -12.42 -0.87 -3.38
C VAL A 28 -10.91 -0.85 -3.58
N LYS A 29 -10.27 0.29 -3.32
CA LYS A 29 -8.81 0.43 -3.37
C LYS A 29 -8.13 -0.54 -2.40
N ARG A 30 -8.59 -0.58 -1.14
CA ARG A 30 -8.05 -1.50 -0.13
C ARG A 30 -8.22 -2.96 -0.55
N TRP A 31 -9.40 -3.33 -1.06
CA TRP A 31 -9.65 -4.70 -1.51
C TRP A 31 -8.75 -5.11 -2.69
N ARG A 32 -8.59 -4.21 -3.68
CA ARG A 32 -7.66 -4.44 -4.80
C ARG A 32 -6.22 -4.62 -4.34
N LEU A 33 -5.78 -3.80 -3.38
CA LEU A 33 -4.44 -3.92 -2.80
C LEU A 33 -4.26 -5.25 -2.07
N SER A 34 -5.24 -5.69 -1.28
CA SER A 34 -5.20 -7.00 -0.62
C SER A 34 -5.04 -8.16 -1.61
N LEU A 35 -5.74 -8.12 -2.75
CA LEU A 35 -5.59 -9.14 -3.79
C LEU A 35 -4.18 -9.14 -4.40
N ARG A 36 -3.61 -7.97 -4.68
CA ARG A 36 -2.24 -7.85 -5.23
C ARG A 36 -1.18 -8.31 -4.23
N LEU A 37 -1.38 -8.03 -2.93
CA LEU A 37 -0.49 -8.51 -1.87
C LEU A 37 -0.50 -10.04 -1.77
N VAL A 38 -1.67 -10.68 -1.86
CA VAL A 38 -1.77 -12.15 -1.88
C VAL A 38 -1.11 -12.75 -3.13
N ALA A 39 -1.18 -12.03 -4.26
CA ALA A 39 -0.50 -12.43 -5.50
C ALA A 39 1.02 -12.18 -5.49
N LEU A 40 1.58 -11.63 -4.40
CA LEU A 40 2.99 -11.26 -4.28
C LEU A 40 3.47 -10.34 -5.43
N ASP A 41 2.62 -9.41 -5.85
CA ASP A 41 2.91 -8.50 -6.96
C ASP A 41 4.06 -7.53 -6.63
N GLU A 42 5.23 -7.76 -7.22
CA GLU A 42 6.44 -6.94 -7.05
C GLU A 42 6.27 -5.48 -7.49
N SER A 43 5.29 -5.19 -8.35
CA SER A 43 4.97 -3.81 -8.74
C SER A 43 4.56 -2.95 -7.54
N LEU A 44 4.12 -3.55 -6.42
CA LEU A 44 3.78 -2.82 -5.20
C LEU A 44 4.99 -2.16 -4.54
N LEU A 45 6.21 -2.66 -4.78
CA LEU A 45 7.45 -2.09 -4.23
C LEU A 45 7.76 -0.69 -4.78
N ASN A 46 7.23 -0.37 -5.97
CA ASN A 46 7.44 0.91 -6.64
C ASN A 46 6.21 1.84 -6.56
N ASP A 47 5.20 1.48 -5.76
CA ASP A 47 3.93 2.20 -5.69
C ASP A 47 3.95 3.25 -4.56
N ASN A 48 3.83 4.53 -4.92
CA ASN A 48 3.80 5.65 -3.95
C ASN A 48 2.52 5.69 -3.10
N SER A 49 1.52 4.86 -3.40
CA SER A 49 0.26 4.85 -2.66
C SER A 49 0.27 3.98 -1.40
N ILE A 50 1.41 3.34 -1.10
CA ILE A 50 1.58 2.37 -0.01
C ILE A 50 2.79 2.76 0.82
N ILE A 51 2.68 2.66 2.14
CA ILE A 51 3.82 2.82 3.06
C ILE A 51 4.38 1.42 3.30
N MET A 52 5.64 1.22 2.90
CA MET A 52 6.37 -0.01 3.20
C MET A 52 7.12 0.18 4.50
N GLU A 53 6.80 -0.63 5.51
CA GLU A 53 7.59 -0.70 6.73
C GLU A 53 8.52 -1.92 6.65
N GLU A 54 9.82 -1.67 6.78
CA GLU A 54 10.82 -2.73 6.87
C GLU A 54 10.78 -3.30 8.30
N LEU A 55 10.07 -4.41 8.48
CA LEU A 55 10.05 -5.15 9.75
C LEU A 55 11.32 -5.97 9.89
N ILE A 56 12.47 -5.31 10.03
CA ILE A 56 13.70 -5.99 10.43
C ILE A 56 13.91 -5.73 11.91
N ASP A 57 13.60 -6.73 12.73
CA ASP A 57 14.10 -6.79 14.10
C ASP A 57 15.57 -7.23 14.06
N ALA A 58 16.41 -6.36 13.51
CA ALA A 58 17.83 -6.56 13.45
C ALA A 58 18.42 -6.02 14.75
N PRO A 59 19.25 -6.81 15.48
CA PRO A 59 19.88 -6.30 16.68
C PRO A 59 20.69 -5.03 16.37
N ASP A 60 20.77 -4.11 17.34
CA ASP A 60 21.52 -2.86 17.21
C ASP A 60 22.92 -3.13 16.65
N GLY A 61 23.24 -2.49 15.52
CA GLY A 61 24.50 -2.69 14.80
C GLY A 61 24.42 -3.65 13.61
N SER A 62 23.26 -4.22 13.30
CA SER A 62 23.07 -4.98 12.06
C SER A 62 23.10 -4.08 10.84
N LYS A 63 23.80 -4.53 9.79
CA LYS A 63 23.93 -3.85 8.50
C LYS A 63 23.58 -4.84 7.41
N ILE A 64 22.68 -4.47 6.50
CA ILE A 64 22.41 -5.24 5.29
C ILE A 64 23.66 -5.18 4.42
N VAL A 65 24.47 -6.23 4.45
CA VAL A 65 25.64 -6.38 3.58
C VAL A 65 25.21 -7.22 2.38
N GLN A 66 25.38 -6.70 1.17
CA GLN A 66 25.32 -7.51 -0.04
C GLN A 66 26.46 -8.54 0.02
N LYS A 67 26.19 -9.73 0.55
CA LYS A 67 27.18 -10.81 0.59
C LYS A 67 27.42 -11.30 -0.82
N ILE A 68 28.65 -11.13 -1.30
CA ILE A 68 29.19 -11.84 -2.46
C ILE A 68 29.10 -13.35 -2.12
N PRO A 69 28.60 -14.21 -3.02
CA PRO A 69 28.47 -15.64 -2.74
C PRO A 69 29.84 -16.23 -2.39
N ALA A 70 29.87 -17.09 -1.36
CA ALA A 70 31.09 -17.78 -0.96
C ALA A 70 31.60 -18.62 -2.13
N TYR A 71 32.86 -18.41 -2.53
CA TYR A 71 33.53 -19.28 -3.48
C TYR A 71 33.94 -20.57 -2.75
N LEU A 72 33.70 -21.71 -3.40
CA LEU A 72 34.05 -23.02 -2.88
C LEU A 72 35.56 -23.19 -3.09
N ILE A 73 36.34 -23.20 -2.01
CA ILE A 73 37.75 -23.61 -2.04
C ILE A 73 37.78 -25.13 -2.14
N SER A 74 38.31 -25.64 -3.26
CA SER A 74 38.62 -27.05 -3.42
C SER A 74 40.02 -27.34 -2.87
N ASP A 75 40.22 -28.51 -2.26
CA ASP A 75 41.50 -28.95 -1.66
C ASP A 75 42.63 -29.13 -2.69
N ASP A 76 42.39 -28.84 -3.97
CA ASP A 76 43.37 -28.97 -5.06
C ASP A 76 44.41 -27.82 -5.09
N GLU A 77 44.27 -26.79 -4.24
CA GLU A 77 45.19 -25.65 -4.13
C GLU A 77 46.13 -25.70 -2.89
N LEU A 78 46.28 -26.86 -2.24
CA LEU A 78 47.16 -27.07 -1.07
C LEU A 78 48.49 -27.76 -1.41
#